data_AF-A0A0X3BLA4-F1
#
_entry.id   AF-A0A0X3BLA4-F1
#
_cell.length_a   1.000
_cell.length_b   1.000
_cell.length_c   1.000
_cell.angle_alpha   90.00
_cell.angle_beta   90.00
_cell.angle_gamma   90.00
#
_symmetry.space_group_name_H-M   'P 1'
#
loop_
_entity.id
_entity.type
_entity.pdbx_description
1 polymer ?
#
loop_
_entity_poly.entity_id
_entity_poly.type
_entity_poly.pdbx_seq_one_letter_code
_entity_poly.pdbx_strand_id
1 'polypeptide(L)'
;MQITSASDGTILIDGKVVTALDRFVASVTEIIERYTSYVIVSGYVAILFGRARGTEDIDLFIDYMDRDTFRSFAGELLARGSIS
;
A
#
# COMPACT_ATOMS: atom_id res chain seq x y z
N MET A 1 -5.46 -15.47 -13.07
CA MET A 1 -5.95 -14.44 -12.14
C MET A 1 -7.46 -14.32 -12.29
N GLN A 2 -8.19 -14.48 -11.20
CA GLN A 2 -9.63 -14.29 -11.09
C GLN A 2 -9.89 -13.16 -10.09
N ILE A 3 -10.88 -12.30 -10.33
CA ILE A 3 -11.23 -11.19 -9.44
C ILE A 3 -12.70 -11.33 -9.08
N THR A 4 -12.99 -11.41 -7.78
CA THR A 4 -14.35 -11.54 -7.25
C THR A 4 -14.60 -10.44 -6.22
N SER A 5 -15.79 -9.83 -6.24
CA SER A 5 -16.22 -8.90 -5.21
C SER A 5 -17.10 -9.63 -4.19
N ALA A 6 -16.83 -9.38 -2.91
CA ALA A 6 -17.68 -9.77 -1.79
C ALA A 6 -18.70 -8.67 -1.46
N SER A 7 -19.76 -9.03 -0.74
CA SER A 7 -20.88 -8.12 -0.41
C SER A 7 -20.50 -6.96 0.52
N ASP A 8 -19.40 -7.08 1.25
CA ASP A 8 -18.84 -6.04 2.12
C ASP A 8 -17.94 -5.04 1.38
N GLY A 9 -17.80 -5.18 0.06
CA GLY A 9 -16.91 -4.37 -0.77
C GLY A 9 -15.48 -4.91 -0.87
N THR A 10 -15.15 -6.01 -0.20
CA THR A 10 -13.84 -6.66 -0.33
C THR A 10 -13.66 -7.23 -1.75
N ILE A 11 -12.47 -7.05 -2.31
CA ILE A 11 -12.10 -7.64 -3.60
C ILE A 11 -11.10 -8.77 -3.36
N LEU A 12 -11.47 -9.99 -3.77
CA LEU A 12 -10.61 -11.17 -3.74
C LEU A 12 -9.94 -11.33 -5.10
N ILE A 13 -8.61 -11.40 -5.11
CA ILE A 13 -7.80 -11.63 -6.32
C ILE A 13 -7.13 -13.00 -6.19
N ASP A 14 -7.68 -14.00 -6.86
CA ASP A 14 -7.17 -15.37 -6.83
C ASP A 14 -6.22 -15.66 -8.00
N GLY A 15 -5.20 -16.47 -7.74
CA GLY A 15 -4.17 -16.84 -8.72
C GLY A 15 -3.31 -15.68 -9.21
N LYS A 16 -3.21 -14.57 -8.45
CA LYS A 16 -2.20 -13.53 -8.66
C LYS A 16 -0.88 -14.00 -8.03
N VAL A 17 0.21 -13.93 -8.79
CA VAL A 17 1.55 -14.13 -8.23
C VAL A 17 1.91 -12.93 -7.36
N VAL A 18 2.23 -13.18 -6.09
CA VAL A 18 2.70 -12.16 -5.15
C VAL A 18 4.14 -11.79 -5.49
N THR A 19 4.34 -10.54 -5.90
CA THR A 19 5.61 -9.98 -6.35
C THR A 19 6.39 -9.34 -5.19
N ALA A 20 7.65 -8.99 -5.43
CA ALA A 20 8.44 -8.19 -4.48
C ALA A 20 7.80 -6.82 -4.22
N LEU A 21 7.21 -6.19 -5.25
CA LEU A 21 6.49 -4.93 -5.11
C LEU A 21 5.27 -5.07 -4.19
N ASP A 22 4.48 -6.15 -4.32
CA ASP A 22 3.33 -6.38 -3.43
C ASP A 22 3.74 -6.52 -1.96
N ARG A 23 4.84 -7.25 -1.72
CA ARG A 23 5.38 -7.43 -0.37
C ARG A 23 5.91 -6.11 0.21
N PHE A 24 6.57 -5.32 -0.64
CA PHE A 24 7.04 -4.00 -0.25
C PHE A 24 5.87 -3.08 0.11
N VAL A 25 4.84 -2.98 -0.75
CA VAL A 25 3.63 -2.20 -0.48
C VAL A 25 2.98 -2.64 0.83
N ALA A 26 2.75 -3.95 1.01
CA ALA A 26 2.17 -4.49 2.24
C ALA A 26 2.97 -4.09 3.49
N SER A 27 4.31 -4.14 3.42
CA SER A 27 5.17 -3.78 4.54
C SER A 27 5.15 -2.28 4.87
N VAL A 28 4.95 -1.42 3.87
CA VAL A 28 4.82 0.03 4.07
C VAL A 28 3.44 0.36 4.64
N THR A 29 2.38 -0.25 4.11
CA THR A 29 1.02 -0.02 4.59
C THR A 29 0.79 -0.50 6.01
N GLU A 30 1.51 -1.54 6.45
CA GLU A 30 1.50 -1.99 7.86
C GLU A 30 1.98 -0.87 8.82
N ILE A 31 2.91 -0.02 8.36
CA ILE A 31 3.32 1.17 9.14
C ILE A 31 2.25 2.25 9.07
N ILE A 32 1.75 2.57 7.87
CA ILE A 32 0.76 3.63 7.65
C ILE A 32 -0.51 3.40 8.49
N GLU A 33 -1.03 2.17 8.52
CA GLU A 33 -2.28 1.83 9.21
C GLU A 33 -2.23 2.01 10.73
N ARG A 34 -1.03 2.09 11.33
CA ARG A 34 -0.86 2.41 12.76
C ARG A 34 -1.12 3.88 13.07
N TYR A 35 -1.00 4.77 12.08
CA TYR A 35 -1.10 6.22 12.28
C TYR A 35 -2.34 6.83 11.64
N THR A 36 -2.84 6.24 10.53
CA THR A 36 -3.92 6.83 9.74
C THR A 36 -4.62 5.79 8.87
N SER A 37 -5.88 6.06 8.52
CA SER A 37 -6.51 5.42 7.37
C SER A 37 -5.78 5.82 6.09
N TYR A 38 -5.79 4.95 5.09
CA TYR A 38 -5.17 5.21 3.80
C TYR A 38 -5.93 4.56 2.64
N VAL A 39 -5.72 5.08 1.44
CA VAL A 39 -6.17 4.47 0.18
C VAL A 39 -4.99 4.51 -0.81
N ILE A 40 -4.60 3.35 -1.34
CA ILE A 40 -3.61 3.28 -2.43
C ILE A 40 -4.29 3.62 -3.75
N VAL A 41 -3.64 4.45 -4.57
CA VAL A 41 -4.19 4.92 -5.85
C VAL A 41 -3.19 4.71 -6.99
N SER A 42 -3.56 5.12 -8.22
CA SER A 42 -2.65 5.23 -9.36
C SER A 42 -2.02 3.89 -9.80
N GLY A 43 -0.71 3.87 -10.08
CA GLY A 43 -0.02 2.81 -10.80
C GLY A 43 -0.06 1.45 -10.13
N TYR A 44 0.08 1.40 -8.80
CA TYR A 44 0.05 0.13 -8.08
C TYR A 44 -1.30 -0.57 -8.18
N VAL A 45 -2.42 0.18 -8.15
CA VAL A 45 -3.76 -0.41 -8.29
C VAL A 45 -3.90 -1.14 -9.63
N ALA A 46 -3.39 -0.55 -10.72
CA ALA A 46 -3.41 -1.22 -12.03
C ALA A 46 -2.60 -2.52 -12.05
N ILE A 47 -1.43 -2.53 -11.40
CA ILE A 47 -0.54 -3.71 -11.29
C ILE A 47 -1.19 -4.79 -10.42
N LEU A 48 -1.82 -4.40 -9.32
CA LEU A 48 -2.54 -5.30 -8.41
C LEU A 48 -3.62 -6.09 -9.18
N PHE A 49 -4.31 -5.42 -10.11
CA PHE A 49 -5.28 -6.00 -11.02
C PHE A 49 -4.70 -6.57 -12.33
N GLY A 50 -3.42 -6.94 -12.34
CA GLY A 50 -2.81 -7.76 -13.39
C GLY A 50 -2.40 -7.03 -14.66
N ARG A 51 -2.34 -5.69 -14.66
CA ARG A 51 -1.75 -4.94 -15.78
C ARG A 51 -0.23 -5.13 -15.77
N ALA A 52 0.33 -5.59 -16.88
CA ALA A 52 1.77 -5.72 -17.08
C ALA A 52 2.41 -4.36 -17.38
N ARG A 53 2.71 -3.60 -16.32
CA ARG A 53 3.48 -2.34 -16.38
C ARG A 53 4.32 -2.20 -15.10
N GLY A 54 5.38 -1.40 -15.18
CA GLY A 54 6.08 -0.92 -13.99
C GLY A 54 5.38 0.28 -13.36
N THR A 55 5.73 0.54 -12.10
CA THR A 55 5.52 1.81 -11.39
C THR A 55 6.81 2.09 -10.62
N GLU A 56 7.23 3.34 -10.60
CA GLU A 56 8.42 3.77 -9.84
C GLU A 56 8.04 4.11 -8.40
N ASP A 57 6.86 4.72 -8.22
CA ASP A 57 6.34 5.16 -6.93
C ASP A 57 5.04 4.43 -6.53
N ILE A 58 4.66 4.57 -5.25
CA ILE A 58 3.38 4.14 -4.67
C ILE A 58 2.65 5.39 -4.17
N ASP A 59 1.53 5.72 -4.81
CA ASP A 59 0.71 6.87 -4.46
C ASP A 59 -0.37 6.50 -3.44
N LEU A 60 -0.52 7.29 -2.39
CA LEU A 60 -1.53 7.09 -1.34
C LEU A 60 -2.25 8.39 -0.99
N PHE A 61 -3.55 8.30 -0.70
CA PHE A 61 -4.24 9.29 0.12
C PHE A 61 -4.27 8.80 1.57
N ILE A 62 -4.13 9.72 2.50
CA ILE A 62 -4.17 9.49 3.94
C ILE A 62 -5.08 10.53 4.59
N ASP A 63 -5.64 10.21 5.76
CA ASP A 63 -6.32 11.19 6.58
C ASP A 63 -5.32 12.23 7.12
N TYR A 64 -5.85 13.35 7.59
CA TYR A 64 -5.04 14.40 8.20
C TYR A 64 -4.30 13.86 9.43
N MET A 65 -2.99 14.12 9.47
CA MET A 65 -2.16 13.95 10.65
C MET A 65 -1.75 15.33 11.17
N ASP A 66 -1.84 15.51 12.48
CA ASP A 66 -1.18 16.65 13.11
C ASP A 66 0.35 16.51 13.01
N ARG A 67 1.06 17.59 13.35
CA ARG A 67 2.51 17.66 13.18
C ARG A 67 3.26 16.60 13.97
N ASP A 68 2.82 16.27 15.18
CA ASP A 68 3.55 15.37 16.07
C ASP A 68 3.28 13.90 15.69
N THR A 69 2.06 13.59 15.26
CA THR A 69 1.69 12.31 14.65
C THR A 69 2.48 12.09 13.37
N PHE A 70 2.51 13.08 12.47
CA PHE A 70 3.24 13.01 11.21
C PHE A 70 4.74 12.78 11.43
N ARG A 71 5.32 13.38 12.48
CA ARG A 71 6.74 13.18 12.81
C ARG A 71 7.05 11.78 13.30
N SER A 72 6.19 11.23 14.15
CA SER A 72 6.33 9.84 14.62
C SER A 72 6.24 8.87 13.44
N PHE A 73 5.23 9.07 12.59
CA PHE A 73 5.03 8.32 11.35
C PHE A 73 6.25 8.38 10.41
N ALA A 74 6.74 9.59 10.11
CA ALA A 74 7.90 9.78 9.24
C ALA A 74 9.18 9.17 9.84
N GLY A 75 9.36 9.28 11.16
CA GLY A 75 10.50 8.67 11.85
C GLY A 75 10.50 7.15 11.72
N GLU A 76 9.35 6.51 11.86
CA GLU A 76 9.23 5.05 11.71
C GLU A 76 9.43 4.59 10.27
N LEU A 77 8.87 5.30 9.29
CA LEU A 77 9.13 5.03 7.86
C LEU A 77 10.62 5.14 7.53
N LEU A 78 11.30 6.19 8.00
CA LEU A 78 12.73 6.39 7.78
C LEU A 78 13.56 5.30 8.45
N ALA A 79 13.21 4.90 9.68
CA ALA A 79 13.89 3.82 10.38
C ALA A 79 13.76 2.49 9.61
N ARG A 80 12.61 2.23 8.97
CA ARG A 80 12.42 1.06 8.12
C ARG A 80 13.26 1.11 6.84
N GLY A 81 13.27 2.26 6.16
CA GLY A 81 14.05 2.47 4.94
C GLY A 81 15.56 2.49 5.15
N SER A 82 16.02 2.83 6.35
CA SER A 82 17.46 2.85 6.72
C SER A 82 18.05 1.45 6.96
N ILE A 83 17.25 0.39 6.85
CA ILE A 83 17.68 -1.02 7.06
C ILE A 83 17.83 -1.76 5.70
N SER A 84 17.76 -1.08 4.56
CA SER A 84 18.03 -1.69 3.24
C SER A 84 19.50 -1.62 2.83
#